data_AF-A0A1V5UWQ9-F1
#
_entry.id   AF-A0A1V5UWQ9-F1
#
_cell.length_a   1.000
_cell.length_b   1.000
_cell.length_c   1.000
_cell.angle_alpha   90.00
_cell.angle_beta   90.00
_cell.angle_gamma   90.00
#
_symmetry.space_group_name_H-M   'P 1'
#
loop_
_entity.id
_entity.type
_entity.pdbx_description
1 polymer ?
#
loop_
_entity_poly.entity_id
_entity_poly.type
_entity_poly.pdbx_seq_one_letter_code
_entity_poly.pdbx_strand_id
1 'polypeptide(L)'
;MNPKEKILIGGRALVALGSSRNTLDIDYLVDIPESKEAFIHENGVDYCNASGMKFFREIYKLETGRQMASPQSLLDLKAFAWVQHTLNGNFRKADEAEFDIKFLVREFNLTGLGVVKKYLADGECAEVEKIIDTVVSRRNGK
;
A
#
# COMPACT_ATOMS: atom_id res chain seq x y z
N MET A 1 6.19 21.36 -7.48
CA MET A 1 7.57 20.91 -7.16
C MET A 1 7.80 19.58 -7.87
N ASN A 2 8.98 19.28 -8.41
CA ASN A 2 9.21 18.00 -9.10
C ASN A 2 10.10 17.11 -8.23
N PRO A 3 9.56 16.09 -7.54
CA PRO A 3 10.38 15.18 -6.74
C PRO A 3 11.38 14.46 -7.65
N LYS A 4 12.64 14.36 -7.18
CA LYS A 4 13.75 13.80 -7.98
C LYS A 4 13.53 12.33 -8.35
N GLU A 5 12.85 11.58 -7.49
CA GLU A 5 12.49 10.18 -7.71
C GLU A 5 11.03 9.95 -7.31
N LYS A 6 10.29 9.27 -8.19
CA LYS A 6 8.89 8.86 -7.98
C LYS A 6 8.84 7.34 -8.06
N ILE A 7 8.27 6.71 -7.05
CA ILE A 7 8.12 5.25 -6.98
C ILE A 7 6.65 4.94 -7.20
N LEU A 8 6.31 4.24 -8.28
CA LEU A 8 4.93 3.88 -8.59
C LEU A 8 4.37 2.98 -7.49
N ILE A 9 3.21 3.34 -6.96
CA ILE A 9 2.47 2.57 -5.95
C ILE A 9 1.00 2.43 -6.37
N GLY A 10 0.17 1.98 -5.43
CA GLY A 10 -1.28 2.03 -5.58
C GLY A 10 -1.83 1.12 -6.67
N GLY A 11 -2.99 1.48 -7.22
CA GLY A 11 -3.73 0.61 -8.13
C GLY A 11 -2.97 0.32 -9.42
N ARG A 12 -2.29 1.33 -9.97
CA ARG A 12 -1.53 1.18 -11.22
C ARG A 12 -0.32 0.26 -11.08
N ALA A 13 0.39 0.31 -9.93
CA ALA A 13 1.46 -0.63 -9.64
C ALA A 13 0.93 -2.07 -9.62
N LEU A 14 -0.24 -2.30 -9.03
CA LEU A 14 -0.86 -3.62 -8.99
C LEU A 14 -1.26 -4.12 -10.38
N VAL A 15 -1.80 -3.25 -11.23
CA VAL A 15 -2.11 -3.60 -12.63
C VAL A 15 -0.85 -4.01 -13.39
N ALA A 16 0.26 -3.27 -13.21
CA ALA A 16 1.55 -3.62 -13.81
C ALA A 16 2.09 -4.98 -13.32
N LEU A 17 1.68 -5.41 -12.12
CA LEU A 17 1.99 -6.72 -11.53
C LEU A 17 0.99 -7.83 -11.93
N GLY A 18 -0.01 -7.55 -12.76
CA GLY A 18 -0.98 -8.54 -13.24
C GLY A 18 -2.32 -8.56 -12.49
N SER A 19 -2.60 -7.59 -11.63
CA SER A 19 -3.92 -7.45 -11.00
C SER A 19 -5.00 -7.18 -12.04
N SER A 20 -6.19 -7.78 -11.84
CA SER A 20 -7.36 -7.52 -12.68
C SER A 20 -8.09 -6.21 -12.37
N ARG A 21 -7.51 -5.35 -11.52
CA ARG A 21 -7.97 -3.98 -11.29
C ARG A 21 -8.11 -3.23 -12.61
N ASN A 22 -9.20 -2.48 -12.75
CA ASN A 22 -9.30 -1.43 -13.77
C ASN A 22 -9.25 -0.08 -13.06
N THR A 23 -8.17 0.66 -13.25
CA THR A 23 -8.02 2.01 -12.68
C THR A 23 -7.16 2.87 -13.60
N LEU A 24 -7.55 4.14 -13.69
CA LEU A 24 -6.75 5.16 -14.33
C LEU A 24 -5.92 5.97 -13.34
N ASP A 25 -6.20 5.84 -12.04
CA ASP A 25 -5.54 6.58 -10.98
C ASP A 25 -4.05 6.21 -10.93
N ILE A 26 -3.22 7.22 -10.68
CA ILE A 26 -1.78 7.07 -10.58
C ILE A 26 -1.36 7.55 -9.19
N ASP A 27 -0.75 6.65 -8.44
CA ASP A 27 -0.25 6.92 -7.11
C ASP A 27 1.28 6.81 -7.11
N TYR A 28 1.97 7.79 -6.52
CA TYR A 28 3.42 7.75 -6.32
C TYR A 28 3.80 7.91 -4.86
N LEU A 29 4.83 7.18 -4.44
CA LEU A 29 5.59 7.50 -3.24
C LEU A 29 6.72 8.45 -3.63
N VAL A 30 6.84 9.56 -2.90
CA VAL A 30 7.80 10.64 -3.18
C VAL A 30 8.41 11.15 -1.88
N ASP A 31 9.57 11.80 -1.95
CA ASP A 31 10.10 12.59 -0.84
C ASP A 31 10.17 14.06 -1.25
N ILE A 32 9.29 14.87 -0.66
CA ILE A 32 9.22 16.33 -0.86
C ILE A 32 9.52 16.99 0.49
N PRO A 33 10.80 17.26 0.82
CA PRO A 33 11.22 17.77 2.13
C PRO A 33 10.54 19.08 2.56
N GLU A 34 10.17 19.90 1.57
CA GLU A 34 9.53 21.21 1.73
C GLU A 34 8.06 21.09 2.17
N SER A 35 7.42 19.94 1.96
CA SER A 35 6.04 19.69 2.40
C SER A 35 5.99 18.72 3.58
N LYS A 36 5.14 19.03 4.56
CA LYS A 36 4.80 18.14 5.68
C LYS A 36 3.48 17.41 5.48
N GLU A 37 2.78 17.66 4.39
CA GLU A 37 1.56 16.93 4.05
C GLU A 37 1.92 15.50 3.66
N ALA A 38 1.26 14.52 4.27
CA ALA A 38 1.48 13.11 3.98
C ALA A 38 0.84 12.66 2.65
N PHE A 39 -0.26 13.31 2.27
CA PHE A 39 -1.03 13.02 1.06
C PHE A 39 -1.18 14.32 0.27
N ILE A 40 -0.76 14.32 -0.98
CA ILE A 40 -0.82 15.48 -1.88
C ILE A 40 -1.52 15.02 -3.17
N HIS A 41 -2.51 15.78 -3.64
CA HIS A 41 -3.21 15.50 -4.90
C HIS A 41 -2.91 16.62 -5.91
N GLU A 42 -2.32 16.28 -7.06
CA GLU A 42 -1.97 17.25 -8.09
C GLU A 42 -2.16 16.66 -9.50
N ASN A 43 -2.92 17.34 -10.35
CA ASN A 43 -3.14 16.98 -11.76
C ASN A 43 -3.63 15.53 -11.97
N GLY A 44 -4.51 15.04 -11.10
CA GLY A 44 -5.03 13.67 -11.18
C GLY A 44 -4.04 12.59 -10.73
N VAL A 45 -2.96 12.97 -10.04
CA VAL A 45 -1.97 12.06 -9.47
C VAL A 45 -1.97 12.24 -7.95
N ASP A 46 -2.04 11.12 -7.24
CA ASP A 46 -1.95 11.06 -5.79
C ASP A 46 -0.50 10.79 -5.37
N TYR A 47 -0.03 11.54 -4.39
CA TYR A 47 1.33 11.43 -3.87
C TYR A 47 1.31 11.12 -2.37
N CYS A 48 1.91 9.99 -2.00
CA CYS A 48 2.26 9.66 -0.64
C CYS A 48 3.66 10.23 -0.34
N ASN A 49 3.74 11.23 0.54
CA ASN A 49 4.98 11.96 0.81
C ASN A 49 5.72 11.38 2.03
N ALA A 50 6.91 10.84 1.78
CA ALA A 50 7.86 10.39 2.79
C ALA A 50 8.25 11.46 3.82
N SER A 51 8.19 12.74 3.43
CA SER A 51 8.45 13.84 4.35
C SER A 51 7.28 14.18 5.28
N GLY A 52 6.05 13.78 4.93
CA GLY A 52 4.85 14.00 5.73
C GLY A 52 4.50 12.86 6.69
N MET A 53 4.97 11.62 6.47
CA MET A 53 4.68 10.50 7.37
C MET A 53 5.85 9.51 7.50
N LYS A 54 6.12 9.08 8.75
CA LYS A 54 7.20 8.12 9.07
C LYS A 54 7.04 6.79 8.34
N PHE A 55 5.82 6.26 8.26
CA PHE A 55 5.52 5.04 7.51
C PHE A 55 5.93 5.15 6.04
N PHE A 56 5.49 6.21 5.35
CA PHE A 56 5.88 6.47 3.95
C PHE A 56 7.38 6.67 3.79
N ARG A 57 8.04 7.31 4.76
CA ARG A 57 9.50 7.46 4.76
C ARG A 57 10.23 6.13 4.79
N GLU A 58 9.75 5.19 5.59
CA GLU A 58 10.40 3.89 5.73
C GLU A 58 10.24 3.06 4.45
N ILE A 59 9.04 3.03 3.88
CA ILE A 59 8.80 2.40 2.57
C ILE A 59 9.64 3.07 1.47
N TYR A 60 9.70 4.41 1.45
CA TYR A 60 10.47 5.14 0.42
C TYR A 60 11.95 4.80 0.48
N LYS A 61 12.53 4.69 1.68
CA LYS A 61 13.92 4.25 1.87
C LYS A 61 14.16 2.82 1.39
N LEU A 62 13.23 1.90 1.66
CA LEU A 62 13.33 0.51 1.19
C LEU A 62 13.28 0.40 -0.33
N GLU A 63 12.52 1.29 -0.97
CA GLU A 63 12.24 1.23 -2.41
C GLU A 63 13.07 2.26 -3.21
N THR A 64 13.99 3.00 -2.58
CA THR A 64 14.82 4.02 -3.23
C THR A 64 15.60 3.41 -4.42
N GLY A 65 15.63 4.11 -5.55
CA GLY A 65 16.22 3.62 -6.79
C GLY A 65 15.34 2.66 -7.60
N ARG A 66 14.12 2.31 -7.14
CA ARG A 66 13.15 1.52 -7.91
C ARG A 66 12.13 2.43 -8.59
N GLN A 67 11.65 2.00 -9.75
CA GLN A 67 10.56 2.69 -10.46
C GLN A 67 9.18 2.36 -9.88
N MET A 68 9.05 1.25 -9.16
CA MET A 68 7.82 0.74 -8.60
C MET A 68 8.12 0.01 -7.29
N ALA A 69 7.22 0.14 -6.31
CA ALA A 69 7.37 -0.53 -5.03
C ALA A 69 7.29 -2.05 -5.18
N SER A 70 8.06 -2.77 -4.36
CA SER A 70 8.01 -4.22 -4.27
C SER A 70 6.63 -4.73 -3.81
N PRO A 71 6.27 -5.99 -4.11
CA PRO A 71 5.01 -6.58 -3.64
C PRO A 71 4.81 -6.48 -2.13
N GLN A 72 5.87 -6.65 -1.32
CA GLN A 72 5.77 -6.52 0.14
C GLN A 72 5.46 -5.08 0.57
N SER A 73 6.10 -4.09 -0.04
CA SER A 73 5.80 -2.68 0.25
C SER A 73 4.41 -2.28 -0.21
N LEU A 74 3.93 -2.82 -1.34
CA LEU A 74 2.55 -2.63 -1.79
C LEU A 74 1.55 -3.28 -0.82
N LEU A 75 1.88 -4.45 -0.26
CA LEU A 75 1.06 -5.11 0.75
C LEU A 75 0.94 -4.24 2.00
N ASP A 76 2.08 -3.72 2.48
CA ASP A 76 2.13 -2.84 3.65
C ASP A 76 1.33 -1.54 3.41
N LEU A 77 1.46 -0.92 2.23
CA LEU A 77 0.69 0.28 1.87
C LEU A 77 -0.81 0.00 1.79
N LYS A 78 -1.22 -1.16 1.25
CA LYS A 78 -2.64 -1.55 1.15
C LYS A 78 -3.23 -1.95 2.49
N ALA A 79 -2.46 -2.61 3.36
CA ALA A 79 -2.82 -2.86 4.75
C ALA A 79 -3.10 -1.55 5.50
N PHE A 80 -2.18 -0.58 5.40
CA PHE A 80 -2.37 0.74 6.00
C PHE A 80 -3.63 1.42 5.45
N ALA A 81 -3.80 1.44 4.12
CA ALA A 81 -4.97 2.04 3.49
C ALA A 81 -6.28 1.36 3.92
N TRP A 82 -6.31 0.03 3.99
CA TRP A 82 -7.46 -0.75 4.46
C TRP A 82 -7.89 -0.31 5.86
N VAL A 83 -6.94 -0.24 6.81
CA VAL A 83 -7.23 0.19 8.18
C VAL A 83 -7.78 1.62 8.20
N GLN A 84 -7.11 2.56 7.51
CA GLN A 84 -7.56 3.95 7.47
C GLN A 84 -8.96 4.10 6.86
N HIS A 85 -9.27 3.34 5.80
CA HIS A 85 -10.59 3.35 5.16
C HIS A 85 -11.68 2.70 6.01
N THR A 86 -11.35 1.66 6.77
CA THR A 86 -12.27 1.06 7.74
C THR A 86 -12.58 2.06 8.87
N LEU A 87 -11.56 2.72 9.43
CA LEU A 87 -11.74 3.67 10.53
C LEU A 87 -12.52 4.93 10.13
N ASN A 88 -12.38 5.39 8.88
CA ASN A 88 -13.11 6.56 8.39
C ASN A 88 -14.47 6.23 7.73
N GLY A 89 -14.90 4.97 7.77
CA GLY A 89 -16.20 4.53 7.25
C GLY A 89 -16.29 4.46 5.72
N ASN A 90 -15.16 4.58 5.00
CA ASN A 90 -15.13 4.45 3.54
C ASN A 90 -15.00 2.97 3.13
N PHE A 91 -16.03 2.18 3.43
CA PHE A 91 -16.01 0.73 3.23
C PHE A 91 -15.78 0.31 1.78
N ARG A 92 -16.25 1.09 0.80
CA ARG A 92 -15.95 0.82 -0.61
C ARG A 92 -14.44 0.80 -0.89
N LYS A 93 -13.70 1.80 -0.36
CA LYS A 93 -12.23 1.82 -0.52
C LYS A 93 -11.54 0.76 0.34
N ALA A 94 -12.12 0.39 1.49
CA ALA A 94 -11.64 -0.73 2.29
C ALA A 94 -11.77 -2.05 1.51
N ASP A 95 -12.91 -2.33 0.88
CA ASP A 95 -13.13 -3.52 0.06
C ASP A 95 -12.14 -3.61 -1.11
N GLU A 96 -11.87 -2.48 -1.77
CA GLU A 96 -10.85 -2.41 -2.82
C GLU A 96 -9.44 -2.69 -2.28
N ALA A 97 -9.09 -2.16 -1.11
CA ALA A 97 -7.81 -2.45 -0.48
C ALA A 97 -7.71 -3.93 -0.06
N GLU A 98 -8.80 -4.54 0.42
CA GLU A 98 -8.85 -5.96 0.76
C GLU A 98 -8.66 -6.83 -0.48
N PHE A 99 -9.31 -6.48 -1.59
CA PHE A 99 -9.08 -7.15 -2.88
C PHE A 99 -7.60 -7.10 -3.28
N ASP A 100 -6.98 -5.92 -3.18
CA ASP A 100 -5.57 -5.70 -3.50
C ASP A 100 -4.64 -6.53 -2.58
N ILE A 101 -4.93 -6.60 -1.28
CA ILE A 101 -4.21 -7.44 -0.30
C ILE A 101 -4.28 -8.92 -0.71
N LYS A 102 -5.48 -9.42 -1.01
CA LYS A 102 -5.69 -10.83 -1.40
C LYS A 102 -4.96 -11.18 -2.69
N PHE A 103 -4.90 -10.25 -3.66
CA PHE A 103 -4.13 -10.42 -4.88
C PHE A 103 -2.63 -10.57 -4.57
N LEU A 104 -2.05 -9.64 -3.81
CA LEU A 104 -0.62 -9.66 -3.48
C LEU A 104 -0.19 -10.92 -2.73
N VAL A 105 -0.99 -11.34 -1.74
CA VAL A 105 -0.74 -12.56 -0.96
C VAL A 105 -0.76 -13.80 -1.84
N ARG A 106 -1.72 -13.89 -2.77
CA ARG A 106 -1.87 -15.05 -3.66
C ARG A 106 -0.77 -15.12 -4.70
N GLU A 107 -0.49 -14.01 -5.38
CA GLU A 107 0.40 -13.97 -6.53
C GLU A 107 1.87 -14.03 -6.13
N PHE A 108 2.24 -13.34 -5.04
CA PHE A 108 3.63 -13.21 -4.62
C PHE A 108 4.00 -14.07 -3.41
N ASN A 109 3.10 -14.96 -3.00
CA ASN A 109 3.27 -15.86 -1.85
C ASN A 109 3.63 -15.16 -0.54
N LEU A 110 3.17 -13.92 -0.35
CA LEU A 110 3.42 -13.17 0.89
C LEU A 110 2.64 -13.82 2.04
N THR A 111 3.25 -13.92 3.22
CA THR A 111 2.65 -14.61 4.37
C THR A 111 2.41 -13.68 5.57
N GLY A 112 2.67 -12.39 5.43
CA GLY A 112 2.51 -11.46 6.54
C GLY A 112 2.86 -10.02 6.20
N LEU A 113 2.62 -9.17 7.19
CA LEU A 113 2.92 -7.74 7.14
C LEU A 113 4.39 -7.48 7.48
N GLY A 114 4.96 -6.46 6.84
CA GLY A 114 6.33 -6.03 7.02
C GLY A 114 6.44 -4.80 7.92
N VAL A 115 6.88 -3.70 7.32
CA VAL A 115 7.13 -2.42 7.98
C VAL A 115 5.87 -1.82 8.59
N VAL A 116 4.70 -2.06 8.00
CA VAL A 116 3.43 -1.47 8.46
C VAL A 116 3.09 -1.85 9.91
N LYS A 117 3.58 -3.00 10.42
CA LYS A 117 3.34 -3.44 11.81
C LYS A 117 3.85 -2.45 12.86
N LYS A 118 4.82 -1.60 12.52
CA LYS A 118 5.37 -0.57 13.42
C LYS A 118 4.45 0.64 13.56
N TYR A 119 3.46 0.77 12.67
CA TYR A 119 2.68 1.99 12.47
C TYR A 119 1.17 1.79 12.67
N LEU A 120 0.74 0.55 12.87
CA LEU A 120 -0.63 0.18 13.21
C LEU A 120 -0.67 -0.36 14.64
N ALA A 121 -1.81 -0.23 15.30
CA ALA A 121 -2.06 -0.88 16.57
C ALA A 121 -2.12 -2.41 16.40
N ASP A 122 -1.86 -3.16 17.46
CA ASP A 122 -1.88 -4.63 17.43
C ASP A 122 -3.23 -5.18 16.95
N GLY A 123 -4.34 -4.57 17.39
CA GLY A 123 -5.68 -4.95 16.96
C GLY A 123 -5.92 -4.68 15.46
N GLU A 124 -5.40 -3.58 14.93
CA GLU A 124 -5.50 -3.24 13.51
C GLU A 124 -4.65 -4.20 12.65
N CYS A 125 -3.45 -4.54 13.11
CA CYS A 125 -2.62 -5.57 12.48
C CYS A 125 -3.33 -6.91 12.45
N ALA A 126 -3.94 -7.32 13.57
CA ALA A 126 -4.63 -8.60 13.69
C ALA A 126 -5.79 -8.73 12.68
N GLU A 127 -6.55 -7.67 12.44
CA GLU A 127 -7.62 -7.71 11.43
C GLU A 127 -7.08 -7.90 10.01
N VAL A 128 -5.97 -7.24 9.66
CA VAL A 128 -5.34 -7.44 8.35
C VAL A 128 -4.71 -8.82 8.23
N GLU A 129 -4.09 -9.34 9.29
CA GLU A 129 -3.51 -10.68 9.32
C GLU A 129 -4.57 -11.77 9.10
N LYS A 130 -5.79 -11.62 9.63
CA LYS A 130 -6.91 -12.54 9.33
C LYS A 130 -7.22 -12.62 7.83
N ILE A 131 -7.14 -11.50 7.11
CA ILE A 131 -7.34 -11.47 5.64
C ILE A 131 -6.24 -12.29 4.97
N ILE A 132 -4.99 -12.06 5.35
CA ILE A 132 -3.81 -12.77 4.82
C ILE A 132 -3.94 -14.27 5.09
N ASP A 133 -4.21 -14.65 6.34
CA ASP A 133 -4.32 -16.03 6.79
C ASP A 133 -5.46 -16.78 6.08
N THR A 134 -6.57 -16.09 5.79
CA THR A 134 -7.67 -16.66 5.01
C THR A 134 -7.21 -17.06 3.60
N VAL A 135 -6.37 -16.24 2.96
CA VAL A 135 -5.84 -16.56 1.63
C VAL A 135 -4.79 -17.66 1.70
N VAL A 136 -3.89 -17.59 2.68
CA VAL A 136 -2.82 -18.59 2.87
C VAL A 136 -3.40 -19.96 3.20
N SER A 137 -4.42 -20.04 4.06
CA SER A 137 -5.05 -21.31 4.47
C SER A 137 -5.74 -21.99 3.28
N ARG A 138 -6.52 -21.23 2.50
CA ARG A 138 -7.18 -21.72 1.28
C ARG A 138 -6.18 -22.24 0.24
N ARG A 139 -5.03 -21.56 0.09
CA ARG A 139 -3.95 -22.02 -0.79
C ARG A 139 -3.39 -23.38 -0.34
N ASN A 140 -3.30 -23.60 0.96
CA ASN A 140 -2.75 -24.82 1.55
C ASN A 140 -3.80 -25.95 1.70
N GLY A 141 -5.02 -25.77 1.16
CA GLY A 141 -6.09 -26.77 1.25
C GLY A 141 -6.64 -26.97 2.66
N LYS A 142 -6.57 -25.94 3.52
CA LYS A 142 -7.12 -25.93 4.88
C LYS A 142 -8.34 -25.00 4.96
#